data_AF-N2AGT4-F1
#
_entry.id   AF-N2AGT4-F1
#
_cell.length_a   1.000
_cell.length_b   1.000
_cell.length_c   1.000
_cell.angle_alpha   90.00
_cell.angle_beta   90.00
_cell.angle_gamma   90.00
#
_symmetry.space_group_name_H-M   'P 1'
#
loop_
_entity.id
_entity.type
_entity.pdbx_description
1 polymer ?
#
loop_
_entity_poly.entity_id
_entity_poly.type
_entity_poly.pdbx_seq_one_letter_code
_entity_poly.pdbx_strand_id
1 'polypeptide(L)'
;MGEQEQFGRNKGDAEEHVLSESEIAQLEIKIQKSHRTEKDWDFVKNLLEDKRLYTLHPADPEYMDRYCLEGVLKDRGALVVFTSQKACTEFVRTHEMVTTQTEVQVMTIPFQHVIEIADDYEMGVCIDRKQRLNEKFLYYNGKTKSIHVLLLQ
;
A
#
# COMPACT_ATOMS: atom_id res chain seq x y z
N MET A 1 5.42 30.99 -30.51
CA MET A 1 6.71 30.27 -30.53
C MET A 1 7.45 30.71 -29.29
N GLY A 2 7.73 29.90 -28.28
CA GLY A 2 7.39 28.53 -27.92
C GLY A 2 7.99 28.41 -26.53
N GLU A 3 7.14 28.42 -25.50
CA GLU A 3 7.57 28.31 -24.12
C GLU A 3 8.01 26.85 -23.89
N GLN A 4 9.33 26.68 -23.68
CA GLN A 4 9.89 25.42 -23.24
C GLN A 4 9.67 25.34 -21.73
N GLU A 5 8.53 24.78 -21.33
CA GLU A 5 8.35 24.31 -19.96
C GLU A 5 9.26 23.09 -19.75
N GLN A 6 10.33 23.32 -19.01
CA GLN A 6 11.22 22.28 -18.49
C GLN A 6 10.40 21.39 -17.55
N PHE A 7 10.06 20.19 -18.03
CA PHE A 7 9.61 19.09 -17.17
C PHE A 7 10.77 18.68 -16.26
N GLY A 8 10.84 19.33 -15.11
CA GLY A 8 11.66 18.92 -13.97
C GLY A 8 11.26 17.51 -13.57
N ARG A 9 12.18 16.58 -13.82
CA ARG A 9 12.12 15.17 -13.44
C ARG A 9 12.33 15.09 -11.92
N ASN A 10 11.31 15.37 -11.12
CA ASN A 10 11.36 15.17 -9.67
C ASN A 10 11.26 13.66 -9.37
N LYS A 11 12.38 12.97 -9.56
CA LYS A 11 12.57 11.57 -9.16
C LYS A 11 13.22 11.45 -7.76
N GLY A 12 13.52 12.57 -7.10
CA GLY A 12 14.19 12.63 -5.79
C GLY A 12 13.22 12.48 -4.61
N ASP A 13 12.13 13.23 -4.59
CA ASP A 13 11.30 13.38 -3.38
C ASP A 13 10.34 12.19 -3.12
N ALA A 14 10.05 11.37 -4.15
CA ALA A 14 9.07 10.29 -4.05
C ALA A 14 9.55 9.06 -3.26
N GLU A 15 10.86 8.91 -3.08
CA GLU A 15 11.48 7.86 -2.24
C GLU A 15 11.80 8.35 -0.82
N GLU A 16 11.74 9.67 -0.54
CA GLU A 16 12.28 10.25 0.71
C GLU A 16 11.52 9.91 1.99
N HIS A 17 10.39 9.20 1.90
CA HIS A 17 9.53 8.92 3.05
C HIS A 17 9.01 7.48 3.09
N VAL A 18 9.67 6.52 2.43
CA VAL A 18 9.34 5.10 2.61
C VAL A 18 9.88 4.57 3.94
N LEU A 19 9.42 3.39 4.37
CA LEU A 19 9.97 2.74 5.57
C LEU A 19 11.38 2.20 5.27
N SER A 20 12.31 2.44 6.19
CA SER A 20 13.60 1.76 6.21
C SER A 20 13.45 0.29 6.61
N GLU A 21 14.45 -0.54 6.30
CA GLU A 21 14.46 -1.95 6.67
C GLU A 21 14.29 -2.17 8.19
N SER A 22 14.86 -1.28 9.01
CA SER A 22 14.74 -1.37 10.46
C SER A 22 13.33 -1.05 10.96
N GLU A 23 12.65 -0.09 10.34
CA GLU A 23 11.25 0.24 10.61
C GLU A 23 10.32 -0.89 10.18
N ILE A 24 10.56 -1.48 9.00
CA ILE A 24 9.82 -2.65 8.51
C ILE A 24 9.97 -3.81 9.50
N ALA A 25 11.19 -4.12 9.95
CA ALA A 25 11.42 -5.19 10.93
C ALA A 25 10.70 -4.92 12.26
N GLN A 26 10.70 -3.68 12.74
CA GLN A 26 9.94 -3.31 13.95
C GLN A 26 8.44 -3.49 13.77
N LEU A 27 7.91 -3.09 12.61
CA LEU A 27 6.50 -3.29 12.25
C LEU A 27 6.14 -4.77 12.20
N GLU A 28 6.97 -5.61 11.57
CA GLU A 28 6.80 -7.05 11.51
C GLU A 28 6.73 -7.68 12.90
N ILE A 29 7.60 -7.25 13.83
CA ILE A 29 7.54 -7.70 15.23
C ILE A 29 6.15 -7.40 15.82
N LYS A 30 5.57 -6.22 15.57
CA LYS A 30 4.20 -5.90 16.03
C LYS A 30 3.15 -6.76 15.34
N ILE A 31 3.29 -7.04 14.05
CA ILE A 31 2.37 -7.89 13.27
C ILE A 31 2.45 -9.37 13.67
N GLN A 32 3.58 -9.85 14.19
CA GLN A 32 3.71 -11.26 14.57
C GLN A 32 3.27 -11.57 16.01
N LYS A 33 3.18 -10.56 16.90
CA LYS A 33 2.67 -10.75 18.27
C LYS A 33 1.33 -11.47 18.33
N SER A 34 1.16 -12.32 19.35
CA SER A 34 -0.11 -12.98 19.66
C SER A 34 -1.13 -12.02 20.29
N HIS A 35 -0.64 -11.10 21.13
CA HIS A 35 -1.44 -10.07 21.78
C HIS A 35 -0.79 -8.70 21.56
N ARG A 36 -1.61 -7.68 21.33
CA ARG A 36 -1.18 -6.29 21.10
C ARG A 36 -1.79 -5.39 22.15
N THR A 37 -0.98 -4.48 22.65
CA THR A 37 -1.40 -3.41 23.56
C THR A 37 -1.80 -2.17 22.77
N GLU A 38 -2.48 -1.21 23.39
CA GLU A 38 -2.74 0.11 22.79
C GLU A 38 -1.45 0.77 22.29
N LYS A 39 -0.36 0.70 23.08
CA LYS A 39 0.96 1.19 22.68
C LYS A 39 1.52 0.54 21.42
N ASP A 40 1.19 -0.72 21.15
CA ASP A 40 1.59 -1.37 19.91
C ASP A 40 0.83 -0.78 18.71
N TRP A 41 -0.44 -0.42 18.89
CA TRP A 41 -1.24 0.22 17.85
C TRP A 41 -0.83 1.68 17.62
N ASP A 42 -0.54 2.42 18.68
CA ASP A 42 -0.02 3.78 18.57
C ASP A 42 1.32 3.80 17.83
N PHE A 43 2.19 2.83 18.12
CA PHE A 43 3.44 2.66 17.37
C PHE A 43 3.17 2.45 15.87
N VAL A 44 2.24 1.56 15.50
CA VAL A 44 1.93 1.28 14.09
C VAL A 44 1.40 2.54 13.39
N LYS A 45 0.48 3.28 14.03
CA LYS A 45 -0.07 4.50 13.47
C LYS A 45 1.00 5.57 13.27
N ASN A 46 1.76 5.87 14.32
CA ASN A 46 2.80 6.91 14.29
C ASN A 46 3.92 6.55 13.29
N LEU A 47 4.24 5.26 13.15
CA LEU A 47 5.24 4.83 12.19
C LEU A 47 4.79 5.06 10.74
N LEU A 48 3.50 4.89 10.45
CA LEU A 48 2.96 4.98 9.09
C LEU A 48 2.50 6.40 8.71
N GLU A 49 2.16 7.24 9.70
CA GLU A 49 1.53 8.55 9.53
C GLU A 49 2.17 9.43 8.45
N ASP A 50 3.49 9.56 8.45
CA ASP A 50 4.23 10.39 7.49
C ASP A 50 4.90 9.57 6.37
N LYS A 51 4.55 8.28 6.25
CA LYS A 51 5.21 7.38 5.30
C LYS A 51 4.48 7.28 3.98
N ARG A 52 5.26 6.94 2.95
CA ARG A 52 4.75 6.49 1.66
C ARG A 52 4.81 4.97 1.60
N LEU A 53 3.75 4.38 1.04
CA LEU A 53 3.63 2.94 0.82
C LEU A 53 3.65 2.64 -0.68
N TYR A 54 4.10 1.45 -1.03
CA TYR A 54 4.14 0.99 -2.41
C TYR A 54 2.77 0.47 -2.85
N THR A 55 2.39 0.74 -4.09
CA THR A 55 1.22 0.15 -4.76
C THR A 55 1.55 -0.14 -6.23
N LEU A 56 0.59 -0.69 -6.96
CA LEU A 56 0.77 -1.11 -8.36
C LEU A 56 -0.17 -0.32 -9.27
N HIS A 57 0.38 0.17 -10.37
CA HIS A 57 -0.34 0.88 -11.42
C HIS A 57 -0.28 0.08 -12.71
N PRO A 58 -1.43 -0.23 -13.34
CA PRO A 58 -1.50 -0.57 -14.75
C PRO A 58 -0.70 0.43 -15.61
N ALA A 59 -0.01 -0.06 -16.64
CA ALA A 59 0.59 0.84 -17.63
C ALA A 59 -0.48 1.43 -18.57
N ASP A 60 -1.56 0.70 -18.81
CA ASP A 60 -2.66 1.09 -19.68
C ASP A 60 -3.76 1.86 -18.89
N PRO A 61 -4.13 3.09 -19.30
CA PRO A 61 -5.18 3.87 -18.66
C PRO A 61 -6.54 3.17 -18.56
N GLU A 62 -6.94 2.34 -19.53
CA GLU A 62 -8.22 1.62 -19.47
C GLU A 62 -8.29 0.69 -18.24
N TYR A 63 -7.14 0.11 -17.90
CA TYR A 63 -7.02 -0.78 -16.76
C TYR A 63 -6.83 -0.03 -15.44
N MET A 64 -6.38 1.23 -15.49
CA MET A 64 -6.26 2.08 -14.30
C MET A 64 -7.62 2.21 -13.61
N ASP A 65 -8.68 2.54 -14.35
CA ASP A 65 -10.03 2.70 -13.77
C ASP A 65 -10.62 1.37 -13.28
N ARG A 66 -10.20 0.26 -13.88
CA ARG A 66 -10.66 -1.08 -13.49
C ARG A 66 -10.01 -1.55 -12.19
N TYR A 67 -8.70 -1.36 -12.07
CA TYR A 67 -7.88 -1.95 -11.02
C TYR A 67 -7.49 -0.97 -9.92
N CYS A 68 -7.61 0.33 -10.13
CA CYS A 68 -7.24 1.33 -9.15
C CYS A 68 -8.45 2.19 -8.75
N LEU A 69 -8.43 2.66 -7.51
CA LEU A 69 -9.30 3.71 -7.02
C LEU A 69 -8.40 4.85 -6.58
N GLU A 70 -8.54 6.02 -7.23
CA GLU A 70 -7.73 7.21 -6.94
C GLU A 70 -6.21 6.92 -6.90
N GLY A 71 -5.74 6.09 -7.82
CA GLY A 71 -4.33 5.72 -7.89
C GLY A 71 -3.86 4.70 -6.83
N VAL A 72 -4.75 4.03 -6.11
CA VAL A 72 -4.42 2.90 -5.24
C VAL A 72 -4.99 1.61 -5.83
N LEU A 73 -4.18 0.54 -5.89
CA LEU A 73 -4.65 -0.77 -6.34
C LEU A 73 -5.83 -1.25 -5.48
N LYS A 74 -6.89 -1.75 -6.14
CA LYS A 74 -8.04 -2.42 -5.56
C LYS A 74 -7.97 -3.91 -5.88
N ASP A 75 -7.95 -4.74 -4.85
CA ASP A 75 -8.07 -6.20 -4.96
C ASP A 75 -9.14 -6.70 -3.99
N ARG A 76 -10.05 -7.55 -4.49
CA ARG A 76 -11.10 -8.21 -3.68
C ARG A 76 -11.88 -7.27 -2.75
N GLY A 77 -12.19 -6.06 -3.21
CA GLY A 77 -12.98 -5.08 -2.45
C GLY A 77 -12.21 -4.30 -1.38
N ALA A 78 -10.87 -4.37 -1.39
CA ALA A 78 -10.01 -3.58 -0.52
C ALA A 78 -8.93 -2.86 -1.34
N LEU A 79 -8.44 -1.74 -0.82
CA LEU A 79 -7.20 -1.11 -1.28
C LEU A 79 -6.01 -1.98 -0.87
N VAL A 80 -4.96 -2.00 -1.68
CA VAL A 80 -3.75 -2.80 -1.44
C VAL A 80 -2.49 -1.95 -1.57
N VAL A 81 -1.70 -1.95 -0.51
CA VAL A 81 -0.42 -1.25 -0.41
C VAL A 81 0.61 -2.08 0.34
N PHE A 82 1.88 -1.71 0.23
CA PHE A 82 3.01 -2.47 0.78
C PHE A 82 4.03 -1.55 1.42
N THR A 83 4.66 -2.00 2.51
CA THR A 83 5.72 -1.24 3.19
C THR A 83 7.07 -1.36 2.49
N SER A 84 7.25 -2.36 1.62
CA SER A 84 8.46 -2.53 0.82
C SER A 84 8.17 -2.78 -0.66
N GLN A 85 9.07 -2.28 -1.52
CA GLN A 85 9.01 -2.53 -2.96
C GLN A 85 9.07 -4.04 -3.28
N LYS A 86 9.85 -4.79 -2.50
CA LYS A 86 9.98 -6.24 -2.65
C LYS A 86 8.64 -6.94 -2.46
N ALA A 87 7.91 -6.65 -1.38
CA ALA A 87 6.61 -7.26 -1.12
C ALA A 87 5.59 -6.90 -2.23
N CYS A 88 5.61 -5.64 -2.68
CA CYS A 88 4.79 -5.18 -3.81
C CYS A 88 5.08 -5.97 -5.11
N THR A 89 6.36 -6.14 -5.41
CA THR A 89 6.81 -6.88 -6.62
C THR A 89 6.57 -8.39 -6.51
N GLU A 90 6.57 -8.95 -5.31
CA GLU A 90 6.19 -10.36 -5.12
C GLU A 90 4.67 -10.55 -5.32
N PHE A 91 3.86 -9.61 -4.84
CA PHE A 91 2.41 -9.63 -5.03
C PHE A 91 2.02 -9.56 -6.51
N VAL A 92 2.61 -8.64 -7.28
CA VAL A 92 2.26 -8.43 -8.70
C VAL A 92 2.41 -9.71 -9.52
N ARG A 93 3.44 -10.53 -9.26
CA ARG A 93 3.71 -11.79 -9.98
C ARG A 93 2.57 -12.81 -9.87
N THR A 94 1.69 -12.63 -8.90
CA THR A 94 0.56 -13.53 -8.61
C THR A 94 -0.81 -12.85 -8.80
N HIS A 95 -0.82 -11.58 -9.20
CA HIS A 95 -2.05 -10.82 -9.39
C HIS A 95 -2.59 -11.00 -10.81
N GLU A 96 -3.91 -11.01 -11.00
CA GLU A 96 -4.51 -11.21 -12.34
C GLU A 96 -4.17 -10.09 -13.35
N MET A 97 -3.75 -8.94 -12.87
CA MET A 97 -3.31 -7.84 -13.74
C MET A 97 -2.10 -8.24 -14.61
N VAL A 98 -1.19 -9.11 -14.14
CA VAL A 98 -0.05 -9.56 -14.98
C VAL A 98 -0.43 -10.56 -16.07
N THR A 99 -1.62 -11.16 -16.00
CA THR A 99 -2.10 -12.03 -17.07
C THR A 99 -2.78 -11.24 -18.19
N THR A 100 -3.17 -10.00 -17.90
CA THR A 100 -3.91 -9.13 -18.82
C THR A 100 -3.06 -7.99 -19.39
N GLN A 101 -1.93 -7.66 -18.74
CA GLN A 101 -1.03 -6.60 -19.18
C GLN A 101 0.43 -7.06 -19.20
N THR A 102 1.17 -6.56 -20.19
CA THR A 102 2.62 -6.79 -20.33
C THR A 102 3.46 -5.97 -19.35
N GLU A 103 2.95 -4.82 -18.88
CA GLU A 103 3.70 -3.91 -18.01
C GLU A 103 2.84 -3.40 -16.84
N VAL A 104 3.45 -3.41 -15.65
CA VAL A 104 2.88 -2.85 -14.41
C VAL A 104 3.95 -2.01 -13.75
N GLN A 105 3.58 -0.83 -13.27
CA GLN A 105 4.48 0.09 -12.59
C GLN A 105 4.32 -0.02 -11.08
N VAL A 106 5.44 0.00 -10.36
CA VAL A 106 5.44 0.12 -8.89
C VAL A 106 5.56 1.60 -8.55
N MET A 107 4.61 2.10 -7.78
CA MET A 107 4.52 3.51 -7.38
C MET A 107 4.51 3.63 -5.85
N THR A 108 4.83 4.80 -5.32
CA THR A 108 4.64 5.11 -3.89
C THR A 108 3.50 6.11 -3.70
N ILE A 109 2.73 5.97 -2.63
CA ILE A 109 1.59 6.82 -2.29
C ILE A 109 1.61 7.14 -0.78
N PRO A 110 1.30 8.39 -0.35
CA PRO A 110 1.23 8.71 1.06
C PRO A 110 0.22 7.84 1.81
N PHE A 111 0.59 7.35 2.99
CA PHE A 111 -0.30 6.57 3.83
C PHE A 111 -1.59 7.32 4.14
N GLN A 112 -1.50 8.62 4.48
CA GLN A 112 -2.68 9.44 4.75
C GLN A 112 -3.65 9.48 3.59
N HIS A 113 -3.15 9.63 2.36
CA HIS A 113 -4.01 9.64 1.19
C HIS A 113 -4.73 8.30 0.98
N VAL A 114 -4.06 7.17 1.26
CA VAL A 114 -4.70 5.84 1.21
C VAL A 114 -5.80 5.71 2.28
N ILE A 115 -5.58 6.29 3.46
CA ILE A 115 -6.57 6.29 4.55
C ILE A 115 -7.76 7.20 4.23
N GLU A 116 -7.54 8.36 3.62
CA GLU A 116 -8.61 9.25 3.14
C GLU A 116 -9.52 8.53 2.15
N ILE A 117 -8.94 7.85 1.14
CA ILE A 117 -9.73 7.05 0.18
C ILE A 117 -10.48 5.92 0.91
N ALA A 118 -9.86 5.25 1.88
CA ALA A 118 -10.52 4.19 2.63
C ALA A 118 -11.72 4.72 3.45
N ASP A 119 -11.58 5.89 4.05
CA ASP A 119 -12.62 6.54 4.84
C ASP A 119 -13.77 7.02 3.96
N ASP A 120 -13.47 7.71 2.85
CA ASP A 120 -14.47 8.30 1.95
C ASP A 120 -15.35 7.24 1.27
N TYR A 121 -14.77 6.06 0.99
CA TYR A 121 -15.45 4.95 0.33
C TYR A 121 -15.86 3.84 1.31
N GLU A 122 -15.65 4.01 2.62
CA GLU A 122 -15.85 2.98 3.65
C GLU A 122 -15.18 1.63 3.33
N MET A 123 -14.01 1.66 2.68
CA MET A 123 -13.27 0.49 2.21
C MET A 123 -12.18 0.02 3.18
N GLY A 124 -11.78 -1.23 3.03
CA GLY A 124 -10.61 -1.76 3.74
C GLY A 124 -9.30 -1.42 3.03
N VAL A 125 -8.20 -1.34 3.79
CA VAL A 125 -6.83 -1.27 3.24
C VAL A 125 -6.05 -2.47 3.75
N CYS A 126 -5.59 -3.32 2.83
CA CYS A 126 -4.64 -4.38 3.11
C CYS A 126 -3.21 -3.84 2.96
N ILE A 127 -2.44 -3.88 4.04
CA ILE A 127 -1.03 -3.49 4.05
C ILE A 127 -0.18 -4.76 4.21
N ASP A 128 0.70 -5.03 3.26
CA ASP A 128 1.57 -6.22 3.19
C ASP A 128 0.83 -7.56 3.13
N ARG A 129 -0.38 -7.57 2.54
CA ARG A 129 -1.10 -8.82 2.29
C ARG A 129 -0.36 -9.68 1.27
N LYS A 130 0.15 -10.82 1.72
CA LYS A 130 0.68 -11.89 0.87
C LYS A 130 -0.46 -12.78 0.35
N GLN A 131 -0.21 -13.55 -0.71
CA GLN A 131 -1.18 -14.54 -1.22
C GLN A 131 -1.08 -15.93 -0.57
N ARG A 132 -0.19 -16.12 0.42
CA ARG A 132 0.01 -17.41 1.10
C ARG A 132 -0.89 -17.53 2.33
N LEU A 133 -1.45 -18.73 2.53
CA LEU A 133 -2.24 -19.04 3.72
C LEU A 133 -1.41 -18.89 5.00
N ASN A 134 -2.08 -18.56 6.10
CA ASN A 134 -1.51 -18.38 7.43
C ASN A 134 -0.52 -17.21 7.56
N GLU A 135 -0.55 -16.24 6.65
CA GLU A 135 0.25 -15.01 6.77
C GLU A 135 -0.57 -13.91 7.43
N LYS A 136 0.04 -13.23 8.40
CA LYS A 136 -0.53 -12.06 9.06
C LYS A 136 -0.23 -10.79 8.26
N PHE A 137 -1.19 -9.89 8.18
CA PHE A 137 -1.04 -8.59 7.51
C PHE A 137 -1.83 -7.52 8.26
N LEU A 138 -1.51 -6.25 8.02
CA LEU A 138 -2.24 -5.13 8.61
C LEU A 138 -3.48 -4.82 7.77
N TYR A 139 -4.58 -4.53 8.45
CA TYR A 139 -5.84 -4.15 7.82
C TYR A 139 -6.37 -2.87 8.47
N TYR A 140 -6.48 -1.81 7.69
CA TYR A 140 -7.26 -0.65 8.09
C TYR A 140 -8.70 -0.83 7.64
N ASN A 141 -9.65 -0.59 8.54
CA ASN A 141 -11.07 -0.58 8.23
C ASN A 141 -11.55 0.87 8.15
N GLY A 142 -11.85 1.36 6.94
CA GLY A 142 -12.33 2.73 6.72
C GLY A 142 -13.67 3.03 7.37
N LYS A 143 -14.54 2.03 7.52
CA LYS A 143 -15.84 2.19 8.18
C LYS A 143 -15.71 2.45 9.69
N THR A 144 -14.79 1.75 10.35
CA THR A 144 -14.59 1.87 11.81
C THR A 144 -13.36 2.70 12.18
N LYS A 145 -12.63 3.20 11.19
CA LYS A 145 -11.40 4.00 11.33
C LYS A 145 -10.36 3.38 12.25
N SER A 146 -10.11 2.08 12.05
CA SER A 146 -9.32 1.27 12.97
C SER A 146 -8.38 0.32 12.25
N ILE A 147 -7.17 0.17 12.77
CA ILE A 147 -6.16 -0.78 12.29
C ILE A 147 -6.25 -2.09 13.07
N HIS A 148 -6.17 -3.20 12.35
CA HIS A 148 -6.19 -4.57 12.85
C HIS A 148 -5.04 -5.36 12.25
N VAL A 149 -4.78 -6.53 12.80
CA VAL A 149 -3.99 -7.57 12.13
C VAL A 149 -4.92 -8.71 11.80
N LEU A 150 -4.96 -9.07 10.53
CA LEU A 150 -5.74 -10.20 10.02
C LEU A 150 -4.79 -11.34 9.65
N LEU A 151 -5.36 -12.55 9.60
CA LEU A 151 -4.70 -13.76 9.13
C LEU A 151 -5.37 -14.19 7.84
N LEU A 152 -4.61 -14.39 6.77
CA LEU A 152 -5.16 -14.96 5.54
C LEU A 152 -5.46 -16.45 5.79
N GLN A 153 -6.74 -16.82 5.70
CA GLN A 153 -7.24 -18.18 5.87
C GLN A 153 -7.37 -18.92 4.54
#